data_AF-A0A8S2UM61-F1
#
_entry.id   AF-A0A8S2UM61-F1
#
_cell.length_a   1.000
_cell.length_b   1.000
_cell.length_c   1.000
_cell.angle_alpha   90.00
_cell.angle_beta   90.00
_cell.angle_gamma   90.00
#
_symmetry.space_group_name_H-M   'P 1'
#
loop_
_entity.id
_entity.type
_entity.pdbx_description
1 polymer ?
#
loop_
_entity_poly.entity_id
_entity_poly.type
_entity_poly.pdbx_seq_one_letter_code
_entity_poly.pdbx_strand_id
1 'polypeptide(L)'
;HLTRSSCWKKNSKRKKQTERALKALEKQKKKKKVEIFDYSALHLLYDAQDFAERLFRQLESSNERFEVKLLHQDFLSRLIGLHQLLLLNFYPYLQRYLQPHQRQVTKILLYVAQASHELVPPDILESICKTIANNFITERNSGEVMAVGLNTIREICSKSYLAMDQDLLIDLSKYKSYRDKSVSASARSLIQLFREKNPQLLERKDRGKPTEFQRDLVPLDYGQSKPKSYLEGAEIFQQDIDDQDKQSNDEDEQDDDQQSEEDWINVSNSDEDDELDDNDENQENGDKMETTLTEEERRERAITISSQRILTQQEFEQLKVLELKRRIQDRRRNRLEESMTDSRKRKTISIDTDSDSDDENKKNNADQNSGLITLRDIERVHKKRAHDKESRLETVIAGREGRAKFGKWKKEQGHAGTTNKEKLKNKNFQMLKPKLRNKQKRSFRDKQIALRDALLKDKRLR
;
A
#
# COMPACT_ATOMS: atom_id res chain seq x y z
N HIS A 1 -37.93 26.46 29.94
CA HIS A 1 -37.19 26.86 28.74
C HIS A 1 -35.68 26.74 28.97
N LEU A 2 -34.95 26.39 27.90
CA LEU A 2 -33.49 26.17 27.76
C LEU A 2 -32.98 24.74 27.99
N THR A 3 -33.20 23.96 26.93
CA THR A 3 -32.32 22.92 26.39
C THR A 3 -30.84 23.25 26.56
N ARG A 4 -30.10 22.39 27.27
CA ARG A 4 -28.64 22.36 27.25
C ARG A 4 -28.22 21.21 26.35
N SER A 5 -27.91 21.58 25.12
CA SER A 5 -27.37 20.76 24.05
C SER A 5 -26.11 20.02 24.49
N SER A 6 -26.19 18.69 24.51
CA SER A 6 -25.04 17.82 24.58
C SER A 6 -24.30 17.86 23.24
N CYS A 7 -23.49 18.89 23.02
CA CYS A 7 -22.60 18.96 21.85
C CYS A 7 -21.57 17.83 21.97
N TRP A 8 -21.74 16.81 21.13
CA TRP A 8 -20.85 15.67 21.03
C TRP A 8 -19.47 16.14 20.59
N LYS A 9 -18.45 15.86 21.41
CA LYS A 9 -17.03 15.94 21.00
C LYS A 9 -16.81 15.03 19.79
N LYS A 10 -16.90 15.56 18.58
CA LYS A 10 -16.53 14.86 17.34
C LYS A 10 -15.11 14.30 17.52
N ASN A 11 -15.01 12.98 17.42
CA ASN A 11 -13.90 12.14 17.90
C ASN A 11 -12.57 12.46 17.18
N SER A 12 -11.51 12.87 17.92
CA SER A 12 -10.13 13.00 17.38
C SER A 12 -9.65 11.74 16.63
N LYS A 13 -10.19 10.57 16.99
CA LYS A 13 -9.95 9.30 16.28
C LYS A 13 -10.56 9.27 14.88
N ARG A 14 -11.73 9.86 14.65
CA ARG A 14 -12.41 9.93 13.33
C ARG A 14 -11.70 10.92 12.42
N LYS A 15 -11.27 12.08 12.95
CA LYS A 15 -10.41 13.03 12.23
C LYS A 15 -9.08 12.41 11.78
N LYS A 16 -8.40 11.66 12.65
CA LYS A 16 -7.18 10.90 12.25
C LYS A 16 -7.46 9.80 11.23
N GLN A 17 -8.67 9.25 11.19
CA GLN A 17 -9.06 8.24 10.20
C GLN A 17 -9.28 8.89 8.83
N THR A 18 -10.02 10.00 8.78
CA THR A 18 -10.24 10.75 7.54
C THR A 18 -8.92 11.29 7.00
N GLU A 19 -8.05 11.86 7.84
CA GLU A 19 -6.69 12.27 7.44
C GLU A 19 -5.85 11.13 6.85
N ARG A 20 -5.95 9.92 7.41
CA ARG A 20 -5.23 8.74 6.87
C ARG A 20 -5.83 8.26 5.56
N ALA A 21 -7.16 8.26 5.43
CA ALA A 21 -7.85 7.90 4.19
C ALA A 21 -7.55 8.91 3.07
N LEU A 22 -7.55 10.21 3.38
CA LEU A 22 -7.17 11.30 2.48
C LEU A 22 -5.71 11.15 2.03
N LYS A 23 -4.77 10.90 2.96
CA LYS A 23 -3.37 10.62 2.62
C LYS A 23 -3.21 9.37 1.73
N ALA A 24 -4.01 8.33 1.96
CA ALA A 24 -4.01 7.14 1.12
C ALA A 24 -4.55 7.44 -0.29
N LEU A 25 -5.62 8.23 -0.39
CA LEU A 25 -6.20 8.71 -1.65
C LEU A 25 -5.21 9.59 -2.42
N GLU A 26 -4.58 10.57 -1.78
CA GLU A 26 -3.53 11.41 -2.37
C GLU A 26 -2.35 10.58 -2.89
N LYS A 27 -1.92 9.56 -2.13
CA LYS A 27 -0.89 8.62 -2.58
C LYS A 27 -1.33 7.86 -3.82
N GLN A 28 -2.60 7.47 -3.94
CA GLN A 28 -3.10 6.80 -5.14
C GLN A 28 -3.27 7.75 -6.34
N LYS A 29 -3.77 8.98 -6.12
CA LYS A 29 -3.84 10.01 -7.17
C LYS A 29 -2.44 10.30 -7.73
N LYS A 30 -1.41 10.34 -6.87
CA LYS A 30 0.00 10.48 -7.29
C LYS A 30 0.59 9.28 -8.03
N LYS A 31 -0.04 8.09 -7.95
CA LYS A 31 0.34 6.89 -8.74
C LYS A 31 -0.28 6.90 -10.14
N LYS A 32 -1.41 7.57 -10.34
CA LYS A 32 -1.96 7.87 -11.66
C LYS A 32 -1.19 9.04 -12.30
N LYS A 33 0.05 8.80 -12.69
CA LYS A 33 0.72 9.67 -13.65
C LYS A 33 0.39 9.18 -15.06
N VAL A 34 0.25 10.11 -15.98
CA VAL A 34 0.07 9.83 -17.42
C VAL A 34 1.25 8.95 -17.86
N GLU A 35 0.95 7.81 -18.48
CA GLU A 35 1.96 6.94 -19.10
C GLU A 35 2.71 7.79 -20.12
N ILE A 36 3.99 8.08 -19.84
CA ILE A 36 4.83 8.76 -20.81
C ILE A 36 5.27 7.67 -21.77
N PHE A 37 4.63 7.62 -22.94
CA PHE A 37 4.96 6.68 -24.00
C PHE A 37 6.29 7.04 -24.69
N ASP A 38 7.40 6.94 -23.97
CA ASP A 38 8.76 7.01 -24.55
C ASP A 38 8.96 5.90 -25.62
N TYR A 39 8.08 4.89 -25.64
CA TYR A 39 8.05 3.76 -26.58
C TYR A 39 6.93 3.84 -27.61
N SER A 40 6.42 5.03 -27.94
CA SER A 40 5.38 5.20 -28.96
C SER A 40 5.70 4.45 -30.26
N ALA A 41 6.98 4.43 -30.66
CA ALA A 41 7.43 3.69 -31.85
C ALA A 41 7.27 2.16 -31.75
N LEU A 42 7.42 1.56 -30.55
CA LEU A 42 7.22 0.12 -30.39
C LEU A 42 5.74 -0.24 -30.47
N HIS A 43 4.85 0.59 -29.93
CA HIS A 43 3.41 0.38 -30.00
C HIS A 43 2.85 0.51 -31.42
N LEU A 44 3.51 1.31 -32.27
CA LEU A 44 3.10 1.60 -33.65
C LEU A 44 3.66 0.61 -34.69
N LEU A 45 4.19 -0.54 -34.26
CA LEU A 45 4.68 -1.57 -35.18
C LEU A 45 3.52 -2.27 -35.90
N TYR A 46 3.62 -2.38 -37.22
CA TYR A 46 2.58 -2.98 -38.08
C TYR A 46 2.43 -4.50 -37.86
N ASP A 47 3.55 -5.23 -37.79
CA ASP A 47 3.58 -6.66 -37.47
C ASP A 47 4.72 -6.93 -36.47
N ALA A 48 4.38 -6.86 -35.19
CA ALA A 48 5.35 -7.05 -34.12
C ALA A 48 5.81 -8.52 -33.99
N GLN A 49 4.97 -9.48 -34.36
CA GLN A 49 5.26 -10.91 -34.22
C GLN A 49 6.30 -11.37 -35.25
N ASP A 50 6.07 -11.14 -36.55
CA ASP A 50 7.03 -11.52 -37.60
C ASP A 50 8.35 -10.76 -37.42
N PHE A 51 8.28 -9.49 -37.02
CA PHE A 51 9.46 -8.71 -36.70
C PHE A 51 10.30 -9.30 -35.57
N ALA A 52 9.65 -9.72 -34.46
CA ALA A 52 10.34 -10.37 -33.34
C ALA A 52 10.94 -11.72 -33.74
N GLU A 53 10.24 -12.54 -34.54
CA GLU A 53 10.76 -13.82 -35.03
C GLU A 53 11.98 -13.64 -35.93
N ARG A 54 11.95 -12.69 -36.87
CA ARG A 54 13.09 -12.38 -37.74
C ARG A 54 14.30 -11.91 -36.94
N LEU A 55 14.08 -11.01 -35.99
CA LEU A 55 15.14 -10.53 -35.09
C LEU A 55 15.72 -11.65 -34.24
N PHE A 56 14.89 -12.58 -33.76
CA PHE A 56 15.37 -13.72 -33.00
C PHE A 56 16.20 -14.69 -33.85
N ARG A 57 15.78 -14.97 -35.10
CA ARG A 57 16.59 -15.76 -36.04
C ARG A 57 17.94 -15.09 -36.33
N GLN A 58 17.95 -13.77 -36.50
CA GLN A 58 19.18 -13.00 -36.64
C GLN A 58 20.07 -13.15 -35.40
N LEU A 59 19.49 -13.06 -34.20
CA LEU A 59 20.20 -13.22 -32.93
C LEU A 59 20.82 -14.63 -32.77
N GLU A 60 20.12 -15.68 -33.19
CA GLU A 60 20.64 -17.05 -33.16
C GLU A 60 21.79 -17.26 -34.15
N SER A 61 21.67 -16.71 -35.35
CA SER A 61 22.69 -16.81 -36.40
C SER A 61 23.90 -15.89 -36.17
N SER A 62 23.75 -14.81 -35.39
CA SER A 62 24.79 -13.81 -35.23
C SER A 62 25.93 -14.32 -34.35
N ASN A 63 27.17 -14.17 -34.83
CA ASN A 63 28.38 -14.42 -34.05
C ASN A 63 28.99 -13.11 -33.52
N GLU A 64 28.14 -12.18 -33.12
CA GLU A 64 28.56 -10.88 -32.62
C GLU A 64 29.04 -10.93 -31.17
N ARG A 65 29.71 -9.86 -30.75
CA ARG A 65 30.11 -9.67 -29.35
C ARG A 65 28.89 -9.76 -28.44
N PHE A 66 29.09 -10.33 -27.25
CA PHE A 66 28.01 -10.55 -26.29
C PHE A 66 27.23 -9.28 -25.91
N GLU A 67 27.86 -8.10 -25.95
CA GLU A 67 27.19 -6.81 -25.66
C GLU A 67 26.12 -6.47 -26.69
N VAL A 68 26.39 -6.77 -27.97
CA VAL A 68 25.43 -6.55 -29.04
C VAL A 68 24.29 -7.57 -28.93
N LYS A 69 24.59 -8.81 -28.54
CA LYS A 69 23.56 -9.82 -28.23
C LYS A 69 22.67 -9.39 -27.06
N LEU A 70 23.22 -8.77 -26.02
CA LEU A 70 22.42 -8.23 -24.90
C LEU A 70 21.49 -7.11 -25.37
N LEU A 71 21.92 -6.24 -26.29
CA LEU A 71 21.07 -5.19 -26.85
C LEU A 71 19.90 -5.78 -27.66
N HIS A 72 20.16 -6.81 -28.46
CA HIS A 72 19.09 -7.51 -29.19
C HIS A 72 18.11 -8.20 -28.24
N GLN A 73 18.62 -8.83 -27.17
CA GLN A 73 17.78 -9.46 -26.14
C GLN A 73 16.90 -8.44 -25.40
N ASP A 74 17.46 -7.28 -25.04
CA ASP A 74 16.72 -6.18 -24.39
C ASP A 74 15.58 -5.69 -25.27
N PHE A 75 15.85 -5.50 -26.55
CA PHE A 75 14.84 -5.07 -27.51
C PHE A 75 13.74 -6.13 -27.68
N LEU A 76 14.12 -7.40 -27.87
CA LEU A 76 13.18 -8.52 -27.99
C LEU A 76 12.33 -8.70 -26.72
N SER A 77 12.92 -8.62 -25.53
CA SER A 77 12.17 -8.79 -24.27
C SER A 77 11.13 -7.70 -24.07
N ARG A 78 11.45 -6.46 -24.47
CA ARG A 78 10.48 -5.35 -24.44
C ARG A 78 9.36 -5.56 -25.45
N LEU A 79 9.67 -5.97 -26.68
CA LEU A 79 8.64 -6.26 -27.69
C LEU A 79 7.68 -7.36 -27.24
N ILE A 80 8.22 -8.47 -26.73
CA ILE A 80 7.44 -9.61 -26.23
C ILE A 80 6.53 -9.15 -25.08
N GLY A 81 7.06 -8.38 -24.13
CA GLY A 81 6.30 -7.91 -22.98
C GLY A 81 5.20 -6.90 -23.33
N LEU A 82 5.44 -6.00 -24.29
CA LEU A 82 4.49 -4.95 -24.68
C LEU A 82 3.35 -5.49 -25.54
N HIS A 83 3.67 -6.32 -26.54
CA HIS A 83 2.69 -6.87 -27.50
C HIS A 83 2.18 -8.27 -27.12
N GLN A 84 2.63 -8.83 -25.99
CA GLN A 84 2.27 -10.18 -25.52
C GLN A 84 2.52 -11.25 -26.60
N LEU A 85 3.73 -11.22 -27.17
CA LEU A 85 4.12 -12.07 -28.31
C LEU A 85 4.48 -13.49 -27.87
N LEU A 86 4.11 -14.49 -28.68
CA LEU A 86 4.43 -15.89 -28.41
C LEU A 86 5.73 -16.30 -29.11
N LEU A 87 6.87 -16.03 -28.47
CA LEU A 87 8.19 -16.44 -28.95
C LEU A 87 8.82 -17.48 -28.01
N LEU A 88 8.34 -18.72 -28.07
CA LEU A 88 8.69 -19.75 -27.07
C LEU A 88 10.17 -20.13 -27.07
N ASN A 89 10.84 -20.10 -28.23
CA ASN A 89 12.27 -20.44 -28.37
C ASN A 89 13.19 -19.43 -27.67
N PHE A 90 12.70 -18.23 -27.38
CA PHE A 90 13.46 -17.20 -26.67
C PHE A 90 13.79 -17.62 -25.22
N TYR A 91 12.88 -18.33 -24.55
CA TYR A 91 13.06 -18.71 -23.16
C TYR A 91 14.18 -19.75 -22.96
N PRO A 92 14.22 -20.89 -23.70
CA PRO A 92 15.36 -21.80 -23.67
C PRO A 92 16.67 -21.12 -24.09
N TYR A 93 16.60 -20.18 -25.04
CA TYR A 93 17.76 -19.41 -25.46
C TYR A 93 18.36 -18.63 -24.27
N LEU A 94 17.53 -17.89 -23.51
CA LEU A 94 17.97 -17.16 -22.33
C LEU A 94 18.40 -18.07 -21.18
N GLN A 95 17.74 -19.22 -21.01
CA GLN A 95 18.03 -20.19 -19.94
C GLN A 95 19.50 -20.64 -19.92
N ARG A 96 20.14 -20.74 -21.10
CA ARG A 96 21.58 -21.06 -21.24
C ARG A 96 22.50 -20.05 -20.56
N TYR A 97 22.07 -18.80 -20.42
CA TYR A 97 22.84 -17.71 -19.84
C TYR A 97 22.48 -17.42 -18.38
N LEU A 98 21.56 -18.18 -17.78
CA LEU A 98 21.13 -18.03 -16.38
C LEU A 98 22.11 -18.71 -15.40
N GLN A 99 23.36 -18.28 -15.43
CA GLN A 99 24.40 -18.70 -14.49
C GLN A 99 24.94 -17.48 -13.73
N PRO A 100 25.18 -17.55 -12.41
CA PRO A 100 25.60 -16.39 -11.62
C PRO A 100 26.98 -15.82 -12.01
N HIS A 101 27.85 -16.64 -12.60
CA HIS A 101 29.17 -16.24 -13.06
C HIS A 101 29.14 -15.48 -14.41
N GLN A 102 28.03 -15.55 -15.14
CA GLN A 102 27.92 -14.94 -16.46
C GLN A 102 28.07 -13.40 -16.36
N ARG A 103 28.53 -12.75 -17.43
CA ARG A 103 28.67 -11.29 -17.44
C ARG A 103 27.29 -10.63 -17.56
N GLN A 104 27.02 -9.61 -16.73
CA GLN A 104 25.77 -8.83 -16.75
C GLN A 104 24.48 -9.68 -16.62
N VAL A 105 24.52 -10.74 -15.81
CA VAL A 105 23.36 -11.64 -15.63
C VAL A 105 22.12 -10.94 -15.10
N THR A 106 22.28 -9.86 -14.33
CA THR A 106 21.15 -9.06 -13.83
C THR A 106 20.30 -8.50 -14.97
N LYS A 107 20.92 -8.14 -16.10
CA LYS A 107 20.21 -7.72 -17.32
C LYS A 107 19.49 -8.88 -17.98
N ILE A 108 20.11 -10.05 -18.05
CA ILE A 108 19.49 -11.25 -18.64
C ILE A 108 18.26 -11.67 -17.84
N LEU A 109 18.36 -11.65 -16.51
CA LEU A 109 17.24 -11.90 -15.60
C LEU A 109 16.13 -10.85 -15.76
N LEU A 110 16.49 -9.60 -16.03
CA LEU A 110 15.53 -8.55 -16.38
C LEU A 110 14.80 -8.88 -17.69
N TYR A 111 15.52 -9.30 -18.73
CA TYR A 111 14.93 -9.64 -20.03
C TYR A 111 13.95 -10.79 -19.91
N VAL A 112 14.27 -11.81 -19.09
CA VAL A 112 13.33 -12.90 -18.75
C VAL A 112 12.06 -12.32 -18.12
N ALA A 113 12.18 -11.54 -17.05
CA ALA A 113 11.02 -11.00 -16.34
C ALA A 113 10.19 -10.05 -17.21
N GLN A 114 10.83 -9.29 -18.10
CA GLN A 114 10.17 -8.42 -19.08
C GLN A 114 9.39 -9.22 -20.13
N ALA A 115 9.99 -10.29 -20.67
CA ALA A 115 9.36 -11.15 -21.67
C ALA A 115 8.27 -12.06 -21.09
N SER A 116 8.25 -12.33 -19.78
CA SER A 116 7.15 -13.07 -19.15
C SER A 116 5.84 -12.28 -19.27
N HIS A 117 4.75 -12.97 -19.62
CA HIS A 117 3.38 -12.46 -19.66
C HIS A 117 2.38 -13.62 -19.47
N GLU A 118 1.09 -13.31 -19.36
CA GLU A 118 0.04 -14.27 -18.99
C GLU A 118 -0.19 -15.37 -20.05
N LEU A 119 0.00 -15.05 -21.34
CA LEU A 119 -0.21 -15.97 -22.47
C LEU A 119 0.94 -16.95 -22.71
N VAL A 120 2.03 -16.89 -21.93
CA VAL A 120 3.14 -17.84 -22.06
C VAL A 120 2.78 -19.12 -21.32
N PRO A 121 2.98 -20.30 -21.92
CA PRO A 121 2.75 -21.58 -21.25
C PRO A 121 3.51 -21.65 -19.92
N PRO A 122 2.85 -22.08 -18.82
CA PRO A 122 3.44 -22.09 -17.50
C PRO A 122 4.65 -23.03 -17.41
N ASP A 123 4.63 -24.17 -18.09
CA ASP A 123 5.72 -25.17 -18.09
C ASP A 123 7.09 -24.58 -18.44
N ILE A 124 7.10 -23.64 -19.40
CA ILE A 124 8.34 -22.98 -19.87
C ILE A 124 8.86 -22.02 -18.79
N LEU A 125 7.95 -21.23 -18.20
CA LEU A 125 8.31 -20.29 -17.13
C LEU A 125 8.69 -21.01 -15.84
N GLU A 126 8.06 -22.15 -15.54
CA GLU A 126 8.37 -23.02 -14.42
C GLU A 126 9.79 -23.58 -14.53
N SER A 127 10.17 -24.07 -15.73
CA SER A 127 11.55 -24.49 -16.03
C SER A 127 12.55 -23.37 -15.78
N ILE A 128 12.22 -22.13 -16.18
CA ILE A 128 13.06 -20.96 -15.90
C ILE A 128 13.14 -20.69 -14.39
N CYS A 129 12.02 -20.63 -13.68
CA CYS A 129 11.97 -20.43 -12.23
C CYS A 129 12.82 -21.47 -11.49
N LYS A 130 12.74 -22.74 -11.88
CA LYS A 130 13.57 -23.83 -11.35
C LYS A 130 15.05 -23.59 -11.61
N THR A 131 15.44 -23.19 -12.83
CA THR A 131 16.86 -22.88 -13.10
C THR A 131 17.37 -21.68 -12.32
N ILE A 132 16.57 -20.64 -12.14
CA ILE A 132 16.95 -19.49 -11.31
C ILE A 132 17.12 -19.92 -9.86
N ALA A 133 16.19 -20.71 -9.32
CA ALA A 133 16.29 -21.21 -7.95
C ALA A 133 17.54 -22.08 -7.74
N ASN A 134 17.77 -23.05 -8.63
CA ASN A 134 18.90 -23.97 -8.53
C ASN A 134 20.26 -23.30 -8.71
N ASN A 135 20.36 -22.26 -9.54
CA ASN A 135 21.64 -21.61 -9.85
C ASN A 135 21.92 -20.40 -8.94
N PHE A 136 20.91 -19.61 -8.56
CA PHE A 136 21.08 -18.35 -7.82
C PHE A 136 20.78 -18.47 -6.34
N ILE A 137 19.76 -19.25 -5.96
CA ILE A 137 19.24 -19.32 -4.59
C ILE A 137 19.89 -20.51 -3.86
N THR A 138 21.21 -20.54 -3.87
CA THR A 138 22.01 -21.55 -3.17
C THR A 138 22.89 -20.87 -2.12
N GLU A 139 23.22 -21.59 -1.04
CA GLU A 139 24.08 -21.08 0.04
C GLU A 139 25.51 -20.75 -0.41
N ARG A 140 25.92 -21.21 -1.61
CA ARG A 140 27.23 -20.93 -2.19
C ARG A 140 27.34 -19.50 -2.73
N ASN A 141 26.21 -18.90 -3.09
CA ASN A 141 26.16 -17.57 -3.67
C ASN A 141 26.09 -16.49 -2.60
N SER A 142 26.46 -15.26 -2.96
CA SER A 142 26.31 -14.12 -2.05
C SER A 142 24.84 -13.79 -1.83
N GLY A 143 24.52 -13.22 -0.65
CA GLY A 143 23.16 -12.78 -0.33
C GLY A 143 22.59 -11.74 -1.31
N GLU A 144 23.44 -11.02 -2.04
CA GLU A 144 23.01 -10.10 -3.11
C GLU A 144 22.51 -10.86 -4.33
N VAL A 145 23.25 -11.87 -4.79
CA VAL A 145 22.87 -12.73 -5.92
C VAL A 145 21.60 -13.53 -5.59
N MET A 146 21.47 -14.03 -4.36
CA MET A 146 20.26 -14.69 -3.90
C MET A 146 19.05 -13.76 -3.87
N ALA A 147 19.23 -12.52 -3.41
CA ALA A 147 18.16 -11.52 -3.39
C ALA A 147 17.71 -11.13 -4.81
N VAL A 148 18.65 -10.96 -5.74
CA VAL A 148 18.37 -10.75 -7.17
C VAL A 148 17.54 -11.91 -7.72
N GLY A 149 17.94 -13.17 -7.48
CA GLY A 149 17.19 -14.34 -7.93
C GLY A 149 15.77 -14.44 -7.35
N LEU A 150 15.59 -14.10 -6.07
CA LEU A 150 14.25 -14.08 -5.46
C LEU A 150 13.37 -12.95 -6.01
N ASN A 151 13.95 -11.77 -6.24
CA ASN A 151 13.22 -10.65 -6.83
C ASN A 151 12.80 -10.95 -8.27
N THR A 152 13.65 -11.60 -9.07
CA THR A 152 13.32 -11.93 -10.46
C THR A 152 12.20 -12.94 -10.54
N ILE A 153 12.24 -13.98 -9.72
CA ILE A 153 11.14 -14.94 -9.58
C ILE A 153 9.85 -14.21 -9.19
N ARG A 154 9.91 -13.28 -8.23
CA ARG A 154 8.75 -12.46 -7.84
C ARG A 154 8.18 -11.67 -9.02
N GLU A 155 9.02 -11.01 -9.81
CA GLU A 155 8.55 -10.23 -10.96
C GLU A 155 7.94 -11.12 -12.06
N ILE A 156 8.52 -12.29 -12.32
CA ILE A 156 7.93 -13.30 -13.22
C ILE A 156 6.54 -13.72 -12.70
N CYS A 157 6.46 -14.08 -11.42
CA CYS A 157 5.21 -14.48 -10.78
C CYS A 157 4.17 -13.36 -10.67
N SER A 158 4.60 -12.09 -10.69
CA SER A 158 3.68 -10.94 -10.70
C SER A 158 2.87 -10.88 -11.98
N LYS A 159 3.46 -11.35 -13.08
CA LYS A 159 2.82 -11.41 -14.39
C LYS A 159 2.14 -12.76 -14.63
N SER A 160 2.81 -13.86 -14.32
CA SER A 160 2.26 -15.21 -14.41
C SER A 160 2.52 -15.99 -13.12
N TYR A 161 1.53 -16.02 -12.23
CA TYR A 161 1.64 -16.72 -10.95
C TYR A 161 1.57 -18.25 -11.09
N LEU A 162 1.07 -18.74 -12.23
CA LEU A 162 0.95 -20.16 -12.56
C LEU A 162 2.31 -20.81 -12.83
N ALA A 163 3.35 -20.03 -13.11
CA ALA A 163 4.72 -20.50 -13.35
C ALA A 163 5.45 -21.06 -12.11
N MET A 164 4.78 -21.14 -10.95
CA MET A 164 5.39 -21.48 -9.67
C MET A 164 4.79 -22.76 -9.10
N ASP A 165 5.65 -23.74 -8.85
CA ASP A 165 5.27 -24.97 -8.15
C ASP A 165 5.04 -24.73 -6.65
N GLN A 166 4.15 -25.53 -6.08
CA GLN A 166 3.89 -25.51 -4.64
C GLN A 166 5.16 -25.82 -3.82
N ASP A 167 5.89 -26.86 -4.19
CA ASP A 167 7.09 -27.29 -3.47
C ASP A 167 8.20 -26.23 -3.54
N LEU A 168 8.41 -25.66 -4.74
CA LEU A 168 9.37 -24.58 -4.93
C LEU A 168 8.99 -23.36 -4.11
N LEU A 169 7.71 -22.96 -4.09
CA LEU A 169 7.26 -21.82 -3.30
C LEU A 169 7.46 -22.04 -1.80
N ILE A 170 7.21 -23.25 -1.30
CA ILE A 170 7.45 -23.62 0.09
C ILE A 170 8.94 -23.47 0.42
N ASP A 171 9.83 -23.96 -0.44
CA ASP A 171 11.27 -23.83 -0.26
C ASP A 171 11.73 -22.38 -0.26
N LEU A 172 11.24 -21.57 -1.21
CA LEU A 172 11.56 -20.14 -1.28
C LEU A 172 11.01 -19.37 -0.06
N SER A 173 9.86 -19.76 0.48
CA SER A 173 9.25 -19.12 1.65
C SER A 173 10.10 -19.28 2.93
N LYS A 174 10.92 -20.34 3.03
CA LYS A 174 11.82 -20.59 4.17
C LYS A 174 12.85 -19.47 4.34
N TYR A 175 13.24 -18.80 3.26
CA TYR A 175 14.18 -17.68 3.29
C TYR A 175 13.62 -16.41 3.96
N LYS A 176 12.35 -16.38 4.40
CA LYS A 176 11.77 -15.26 5.16
C LYS A 176 12.49 -14.93 6.46
N SER A 177 13.21 -15.88 7.04
CA SER A 177 14.00 -15.71 8.27
C SER A 177 15.51 -15.80 8.05
N TYR A 178 15.96 -15.65 6.79
CA TYR A 178 17.37 -15.71 6.45
C TYR A 178 18.18 -14.57 7.10
N ARG A 179 19.47 -14.81 7.32
CA ARG A 179 20.40 -13.87 8.00
C ARG A 179 20.44 -12.51 7.30
N ASP A 180 20.50 -12.52 5.96
CA ASP A 180 20.55 -11.30 5.17
C ASP A 180 19.18 -10.64 5.03
N LYS A 181 19.17 -9.33 5.27
CA LYS A 181 17.92 -8.56 5.24
C LYS A 181 17.37 -8.42 3.82
N SER A 182 18.23 -8.33 2.80
CA SER A 182 17.84 -8.31 1.39
C SER A 182 17.09 -9.58 1.01
N VAL A 183 17.71 -10.75 1.21
CA VAL A 183 17.12 -12.07 0.93
C VAL A 183 15.81 -12.26 1.69
N SER A 184 15.79 -11.96 2.99
CA SER A 184 14.57 -12.11 3.79
C SER A 184 13.47 -11.10 3.41
N ALA A 185 13.81 -9.93 2.87
CA ALA A 185 12.83 -8.98 2.35
C ALA A 185 12.24 -9.47 1.02
N SER A 186 13.07 -9.99 0.12
CA SER A 186 12.67 -10.59 -1.17
C SER A 186 11.77 -11.82 -0.98
N ALA A 187 12.11 -12.72 -0.05
CA ALA A 187 11.26 -13.87 0.26
C ALA A 187 9.89 -13.44 0.81
N ARG A 188 9.86 -12.40 1.67
CA ARG A 188 8.59 -11.85 2.20
C ARG A 188 7.77 -11.17 1.11
N SER A 189 8.39 -10.50 0.14
CA SER A 189 7.68 -9.84 -0.96
C SER A 189 7.09 -10.85 -1.95
N LEU A 190 7.71 -12.03 -2.12
CA LEU A 190 7.14 -13.16 -2.84
C LEU A 190 5.91 -13.75 -2.09
N ILE A 191 6.04 -13.99 -0.78
CA ILE A 191 4.90 -14.45 0.04
C ILE A 191 3.72 -13.46 -0.06
N GLN A 192 4.00 -12.17 0.00
CA GLN A 192 2.95 -11.14 -0.10
C GLN A 192 2.24 -11.18 -1.46
N LEU A 193 2.97 -11.43 -2.56
CA LEU A 193 2.39 -11.56 -3.89
C LEU A 193 1.43 -12.76 -3.96
N PHE A 194 1.84 -13.92 -3.46
CA PHE A 194 0.97 -15.10 -3.46
C PHE A 194 -0.21 -14.98 -2.49
N ARG A 195 -0.09 -14.20 -1.41
CA ARG A 195 -1.27 -13.84 -0.60
C ARG A 195 -2.30 -13.05 -1.40
N GLU A 196 -1.88 -12.23 -2.36
CA GLU A 196 -2.76 -11.38 -3.17
C GLU A 196 -3.29 -12.08 -4.43
N LYS A 197 -2.55 -13.05 -4.99
CA LYS A 197 -2.92 -13.74 -6.24
C LYS A 197 -3.50 -15.13 -6.01
N ASN A 198 -2.80 -15.98 -5.26
CA ASN A 198 -3.24 -17.35 -5.00
C ASN A 198 -2.77 -17.82 -3.60
N PRO A 199 -3.57 -17.56 -2.54
CA PRO A 199 -3.19 -17.90 -1.17
C PRO A 199 -3.22 -19.42 -0.91
N GLN A 200 -3.84 -20.22 -1.77
CA GLN A 200 -3.94 -21.68 -1.56
C GLN A 200 -2.58 -22.37 -1.72
N LEU A 201 -1.74 -21.86 -2.63
CA LEU A 201 -0.40 -22.38 -2.90
C LEU A 201 0.57 -22.20 -1.72
N LEU A 202 0.31 -21.23 -0.84
CA LEU A 202 1.10 -21.00 0.37
C LEU A 202 0.73 -21.97 1.50
N GLU A 203 1.72 -22.32 2.34
CA GLU A 203 1.45 -23.04 3.59
C GLU A 203 0.53 -22.24 4.51
N ARG A 204 -0.25 -22.94 5.35
CA ARG A 204 -1.18 -22.33 6.31
C ARG A 204 -0.53 -21.27 7.22
N LYS A 205 0.76 -21.43 7.55
CA LYS A 205 1.53 -20.49 8.38
C LYS A 205 1.75 -19.14 7.67
N ASP A 206 1.88 -19.18 6.35
CA ASP A 206 2.28 -18.04 5.53
C ASP A 206 1.11 -17.37 4.80
N ARG A 207 -0.09 -17.95 4.81
CA ARG A 207 -1.32 -17.31 4.28
C ARG A 207 -1.68 -16.00 4.98
N GLY A 208 -1.31 -15.85 6.25
CA GLY A 208 -1.80 -14.73 7.07
C GLY A 208 -3.29 -14.85 7.33
N LYS A 209 -3.92 -13.77 7.83
CA LYS A 209 -5.36 -13.72 8.03
C LYS A 209 -6.05 -13.33 6.70
N PRO A 210 -7.06 -14.09 6.24
CA PRO A 210 -7.73 -13.81 4.98
C PRO A 210 -8.51 -12.49 5.07
N THR A 211 -8.16 -11.55 4.20
CA THR A 211 -8.95 -10.33 3.91
C THR A 211 -10.22 -10.74 3.14
N GLU A 212 -11.30 -9.96 3.19
CA GLU A 212 -12.54 -10.27 2.45
C GLU A 212 -12.24 -10.44 0.95
N PHE A 213 -11.48 -9.50 0.38
CA PHE A 213 -10.98 -9.59 -1.00
C PHE A 213 -10.26 -10.92 -1.31
N GLN A 214 -9.56 -11.51 -0.34
CA GLN A 214 -8.84 -12.77 -0.56
C GLN A 214 -9.75 -14.00 -0.55
N ARG A 215 -10.95 -13.90 0.02
CA ARG A 215 -11.94 -14.98 0.02
C ARG A 215 -12.62 -15.09 -1.33
N ASP A 216 -12.81 -13.95 -1.99
CA ASP A 216 -13.41 -13.86 -3.34
C ASP A 216 -12.43 -14.24 -4.47
N LEU A 217 -11.13 -14.39 -4.17
CA LEU A 217 -10.13 -14.79 -5.16
C LEU A 217 -10.28 -16.27 -5.52
N VAL A 218 -10.89 -16.53 -6.67
CA VAL A 218 -10.83 -17.84 -7.33
C VAL A 218 -9.60 -17.85 -8.24
N PRO A 219 -8.64 -18.79 -8.08
CA PRO A 219 -7.50 -18.89 -9.00
C PRO A 219 -8.00 -19.08 -10.45
N LEU A 220 -7.36 -18.40 -11.40
CA LEU A 220 -7.60 -18.58 -12.83
C LEU A 220 -6.66 -19.67 -13.34
N ASP A 221 -7.19 -20.53 -14.20
CA ASP A 221 -6.39 -21.48 -14.96
C ASP A 221 -5.72 -20.80 -16.16
N TYR A 222 -4.73 -21.46 -16.76
CA TYR A 222 -4.01 -20.92 -17.91
C TYR A 222 -4.97 -20.60 -19.08
N GLY A 223 -4.89 -19.38 -19.60
CA GLY A 223 -5.74 -18.89 -20.69
C GLY A 223 -7.18 -18.54 -20.28
N GLN A 224 -7.55 -18.68 -19.00
CA GLN A 224 -8.88 -18.31 -18.53
C GLN A 224 -8.94 -16.83 -18.15
N SER A 225 -9.49 -15.97 -19.01
CA SER A 225 -9.84 -14.61 -18.61
C SER A 225 -11.17 -14.60 -17.84
N LYS A 226 -11.20 -14.03 -16.61
CA LYS A 226 -12.45 -13.70 -15.90
C LYS A 226 -12.73 -12.20 -16.00
N PRO A 227 -13.34 -11.71 -17.10
CA PRO A 227 -13.80 -10.33 -17.15
C PRO A 227 -14.84 -10.12 -16.05
N LYS A 228 -14.69 -9.04 -15.28
CA LYS A 228 -15.74 -8.65 -14.32
C LYS A 228 -16.90 -8.07 -15.12
N SER A 229 -18.06 -8.70 -15.07
CA SER A 229 -19.29 -8.18 -15.71
C SER A 229 -19.85 -6.95 -15.01
N TYR A 230 -19.41 -6.67 -13.78
CA TYR A 230 -19.90 -5.58 -12.93
C TYR A 230 -18.76 -4.83 -12.26
N LEU A 231 -19.04 -3.57 -11.89
CA LEU A 231 -18.15 -2.76 -11.06
C LEU A 231 -18.44 -3.06 -9.58
N GLU A 232 -17.40 -3.42 -8.84
CA GLU A 232 -17.52 -3.74 -7.42
C GLU A 232 -17.87 -2.47 -6.62
N GLY A 233 -18.96 -2.51 -5.82
CA GLY A 233 -19.47 -1.34 -5.09
C GLY A 233 -20.50 -0.50 -5.87
N ALA A 234 -20.86 -0.89 -7.09
CA ALA A 234 -21.89 -0.20 -7.87
C ALA A 234 -23.30 -0.32 -7.25
N GLU A 235 -23.51 -1.24 -6.29
CA GLU A 235 -24.78 -1.41 -5.58
C GLU A 235 -25.30 -0.16 -4.85
N ILE A 236 -24.46 0.86 -4.65
CA ILE A 236 -24.80 2.06 -3.89
C ILE A 236 -25.62 3.08 -4.70
N PHE A 237 -25.56 3.03 -6.03
CA PHE A 237 -26.24 4.01 -6.91
C PHE A 237 -27.69 3.66 -7.25
N GLN A 238 -28.29 2.70 -6.53
CA GLN A 238 -29.65 2.21 -6.78
C GLN A 238 -30.72 3.31 -6.66
N GLN A 239 -30.54 4.29 -5.76
CA GLN A 239 -31.56 5.31 -5.47
C GLN A 239 -31.94 6.13 -6.71
N ASP A 240 -31.00 6.37 -7.63
CA ASP A 240 -31.26 7.16 -8.84
C ASP A 240 -32.18 6.43 -9.86
N ILE A 241 -32.24 5.10 -9.84
CA ILE A 241 -33.05 4.31 -10.79
C ILE A 241 -34.50 4.22 -10.29
N ASP A 242 -34.68 3.94 -9.00
CA ASP A 242 -36.00 3.87 -8.37
C ASP A 242 -36.71 5.25 -8.37
N ASP A 243 -35.95 6.35 -8.39
CA ASP A 243 -36.48 7.71 -8.47
C ASP A 243 -36.81 8.13 -9.92
N GLN A 244 -36.13 7.60 -10.93
CA GLN A 244 -36.51 7.80 -12.34
C GLN A 244 -37.78 7.03 -12.74
N ASP A 245 -37.94 5.80 -12.26
CA ASP A 245 -39.17 5.03 -12.51
C ASP A 245 -40.40 5.67 -11.84
N LYS A 246 -40.23 6.36 -10.71
CA LYS A 246 -41.32 7.11 -10.04
C LYS A 246 -41.68 8.42 -10.74
N GLN A 247 -40.74 9.07 -11.42
CA GLN A 247 -41.03 10.28 -12.20
C GLN A 247 -41.73 9.99 -13.53
N SER A 248 -41.75 8.74 -13.99
CA SER A 248 -42.41 8.35 -15.25
C SER A 248 -43.91 8.07 -15.14
N ASN A 249 -44.52 8.25 -13.96
CA ASN A 249 -45.91 7.84 -13.69
C ASN A 249 -46.83 8.96 -13.16
N ASP A 250 -46.38 10.22 -13.20
CA ASP A 250 -47.20 11.41 -12.90
C ASP A 250 -46.96 12.47 -13.98
N GLU A 251 -47.57 12.27 -15.15
CA GLU A 251 -47.85 13.34 -16.12
C GLU A 251 -49.32 13.77 -15.94
N ASP A 252 -49.53 14.93 -15.29
CA ASP A 252 -50.43 16.02 -15.70
C ASP A 252 -50.91 16.87 -14.50
N GLU A 253 -50.33 18.07 -14.32
CA GLU A 253 -51.06 19.36 -14.28
C GLU A 253 -50.09 20.55 -14.08
N GLN A 254 -50.38 21.65 -14.78
CA GLN A 254 -49.53 22.80 -15.14
C GLN A 254 -49.38 23.93 -14.09
N ASP A 255 -48.31 24.74 -14.30
CA ASP A 255 -48.07 26.18 -13.99
C ASP A 255 -48.14 26.65 -12.50
N ASP A 256 -47.30 27.54 -11.96
CA ASP A 256 -46.46 28.61 -12.52
C ASP A 256 -45.42 29.07 -11.46
N ASP A 257 -44.33 29.71 -11.92
CA ASP A 257 -43.42 30.66 -11.23
C ASP A 257 -42.56 30.23 -10.01
N GLN A 258 -41.24 30.08 -10.22
CA GLN A 258 -40.22 30.97 -9.61
C GLN A 258 -38.77 30.67 -10.05
N GLN A 259 -38.20 31.65 -10.76
CA GLN A 259 -36.80 32.11 -10.81
C GLN A 259 -35.64 31.10 -10.70
N SER A 260 -35.01 30.92 -11.86
CA SER A 260 -33.63 30.46 -12.08
C SER A 260 -32.60 31.15 -11.18
N GLU A 261 -31.95 30.40 -10.29
CA GLU A 261 -30.60 30.71 -9.81
C GLU A 261 -29.67 29.52 -10.09
N GLU A 262 -28.90 29.68 -11.16
CA GLU A 262 -27.87 28.79 -11.64
C GLU A 262 -26.63 28.96 -10.74
N ASP A 263 -26.50 28.14 -9.70
CA ASP A 263 -25.36 28.21 -8.76
C ASP A 263 -24.13 27.50 -9.37
N TRP A 264 -23.39 28.27 -10.16
CA TRP A 264 -22.07 27.91 -10.68
C TRP A 264 -21.07 27.80 -9.53
N ILE A 265 -20.75 26.58 -9.08
CA ILE A 265 -19.64 26.34 -8.16
C ILE A 265 -18.31 26.60 -8.90
N ASN A 266 -17.85 27.85 -8.82
CA ASN A 266 -16.55 28.28 -9.30
C ASN A 266 -15.46 27.74 -8.36
N VAL A 267 -14.76 26.68 -8.78
CA VAL A 267 -13.60 26.14 -8.06
C VAL A 267 -12.39 27.05 -8.33
N SER A 268 -12.34 28.19 -7.65
CA SER A 268 -11.11 28.98 -7.54
C SER A 268 -10.29 28.51 -6.35
N ASN A 269 -9.09 28.01 -6.64
CA ASN A 269 -8.00 27.87 -5.68
C ASN A 269 -7.73 29.21 -4.98
N SER A 270 -7.88 29.27 -3.66
CA SER A 270 -7.05 30.10 -2.79
C SER A 270 -7.11 29.55 -1.37
N ASP A 271 -5.94 29.44 -0.74
CA ASP A 271 -5.80 29.36 0.71
C ASP A 271 -6.50 30.56 1.34
N GLU A 272 -7.50 30.32 2.20
CA GLU A 272 -7.79 31.09 3.42
C GLU A 272 -8.92 30.41 4.21
N ASP A 273 -8.79 30.45 5.53
CA ASP A 273 -9.70 29.87 6.52
C ASP A 273 -11.15 30.33 6.30
N ASP A 274 -12.11 29.40 6.24
CA ASP A 274 -13.46 29.68 6.74
C ASP A 274 -14.25 28.41 7.12
N GLU A 275 -15.01 28.58 8.20
CA GLU A 275 -15.83 27.59 8.90
C GLU A 275 -17.01 27.13 8.03
N LEU A 276 -17.01 25.86 7.60
CA LEU A 276 -18.17 25.24 6.96
C LEU A 276 -19.10 24.62 8.01
N ASP A 277 -20.29 25.22 8.09
CA ASP A 277 -21.47 24.76 8.81
C ASP A 277 -22.11 23.58 8.05
N ASP A 278 -21.80 22.36 8.46
CA ASP A 278 -22.36 21.13 7.88
C ASP A 278 -23.72 20.81 8.52
N ASN A 279 -24.80 21.12 7.80
CA ASN A 279 -26.15 20.62 8.04
C ASN A 279 -26.24 19.16 7.56
N ASP A 280 -25.92 18.22 8.47
CA ASP A 280 -25.70 16.78 8.19
C ASP A 280 -26.94 15.93 8.55
N GLU A 281 -28.05 16.10 7.82
CA GLU A 281 -29.25 15.23 7.95
C GLU A 281 -29.38 14.18 6.83
N ASN A 282 -28.55 14.22 5.77
CA ASN A 282 -28.65 13.28 4.64
C ASN A 282 -27.67 12.07 4.69
N GLN A 283 -26.77 11.96 5.67
CA GLN A 283 -25.81 10.83 5.75
C GLN A 283 -26.26 9.64 6.60
N GLU A 284 -27.36 9.73 7.35
CA GLU A 284 -27.82 8.59 8.19
C GLU A 284 -28.53 7.48 7.40
N ASN A 285 -28.90 7.72 6.14
CA ASN A 285 -29.62 6.72 5.33
C ASN A 285 -28.70 5.75 4.57
N GLY A 286 -27.44 6.12 4.30
CA GLY A 286 -26.47 5.24 3.63
C GLY A 286 -25.91 4.13 4.52
N ASP A 287 -25.69 4.40 5.81
CA ASP A 287 -25.11 3.44 6.77
C ASP A 287 -26.11 2.33 7.19
N LYS A 288 -27.42 2.52 6.95
CA LYS A 288 -28.46 1.53 7.30
C LYS A 288 -28.72 0.50 6.22
N MET A 289 -28.53 0.83 4.93
CA MET A 289 -28.74 -0.10 3.82
C MET A 289 -27.60 -1.11 3.62
N GLU A 290 -26.41 -0.83 4.16
CA GLU A 290 -25.25 -1.74 4.05
C GLU A 290 -25.41 -3.02 4.89
N THR A 291 -26.45 -3.11 5.73
CA THR A 291 -26.55 -4.14 6.79
C THR A 291 -27.58 -5.26 6.54
N THR A 292 -28.36 -5.25 5.46
CA THR A 292 -29.47 -6.21 5.27
C THR A 292 -29.47 -7.01 3.96
N LEU A 293 -28.51 -6.78 3.04
CA LEU A 293 -28.47 -7.45 1.73
C LEU A 293 -27.41 -8.55 1.71
N THR A 294 -27.79 -9.74 1.20
CA THR A 294 -26.87 -10.87 0.99
C THR A 294 -25.81 -10.52 -0.06
N GLU A 295 -24.63 -11.17 -0.01
CA GLU A 295 -23.53 -10.89 -0.94
C GLU A 295 -23.92 -11.16 -2.41
N GLU A 296 -24.82 -12.12 -2.64
CA GLU A 296 -25.33 -12.48 -3.97
C GLU A 296 -26.26 -11.38 -4.51
N GLU A 297 -27.18 -10.87 -3.70
CA GLU A 297 -28.05 -9.75 -4.07
C GLU A 297 -27.25 -8.47 -4.39
N ARG A 298 -26.15 -8.21 -3.69
CA ARG A 298 -25.26 -7.07 -4.00
C ARG A 298 -24.62 -7.21 -5.38
N ARG A 299 -24.18 -8.43 -5.74
CA ARG A 299 -23.60 -8.71 -7.05
C ARG A 299 -24.62 -8.54 -8.16
N GLU A 300 -25.82 -9.08 -7.99
CA GLU A 300 -26.90 -8.94 -8.96
C GLU A 300 -27.26 -7.46 -9.18
N ARG A 301 -27.37 -6.68 -8.10
CA ARG A 301 -27.61 -5.22 -8.19
C ARG A 301 -26.50 -4.49 -8.92
N ALA A 302 -25.25 -4.78 -8.60
CA ALA A 302 -24.10 -4.19 -9.28
C ALA A 302 -24.10 -4.52 -10.78
N ILE A 303 -24.49 -5.76 -11.16
CA ILE A 303 -24.64 -6.16 -12.57
C ILE A 303 -25.74 -5.34 -13.24
N THR A 304 -26.92 -5.24 -12.63
CA THR A 304 -28.04 -4.46 -13.17
C THR A 304 -27.67 -2.99 -13.38
N ILE A 305 -27.07 -2.33 -12.38
CA ILE A 305 -26.67 -0.91 -12.47
C ILE A 305 -25.60 -0.71 -13.55
N SER A 306 -24.57 -1.55 -13.56
CA SER A 306 -23.48 -1.43 -14.53
C SER A 306 -23.89 -1.74 -15.98
N SER A 307 -24.97 -2.50 -16.17
CA SER A 307 -25.52 -2.80 -17.50
C SER A 307 -26.54 -1.78 -17.99
N GLN A 308 -27.27 -1.11 -17.09
CA GLN A 308 -28.31 -0.15 -17.42
C GLN A 308 -27.79 1.29 -17.57
N ARG A 309 -26.82 1.71 -16.74
CA ARG A 309 -26.34 3.10 -16.67
C ARG A 309 -24.84 3.22 -16.95
N ILE A 310 -24.47 4.25 -17.71
CA ILE A 310 -23.09 4.69 -17.83
C ILE A 310 -22.76 5.57 -16.63
N LEU A 311 -21.80 5.14 -15.80
CA LEU A 311 -21.43 5.88 -14.60
C LEU A 311 -20.65 7.16 -14.95
N THR A 312 -20.90 8.24 -14.20
CA THR A 312 -20.17 9.50 -14.34
C THR A 312 -18.77 9.44 -13.71
N GLN A 313 -17.88 10.36 -14.09
CA GLN A 313 -16.52 10.40 -13.54
C GLN A 313 -16.51 10.58 -12.01
N GLN A 314 -17.46 11.33 -11.47
CA GLN A 314 -17.61 11.53 -10.02
C GLN A 314 -18.02 10.23 -9.32
N GLU A 315 -18.97 9.48 -9.87
CA GLU A 315 -19.36 8.15 -9.38
C GLU A 315 -18.18 7.17 -9.39
N PHE A 316 -17.36 7.19 -10.44
CA PHE A 316 -16.11 6.42 -10.49
C PHE A 316 -15.09 6.84 -9.43
N GLU A 317 -15.09 8.09 -8.97
CA GLU A 317 -14.26 8.51 -7.84
C GLU A 317 -14.85 8.03 -6.51
N GLN A 318 -16.16 8.09 -6.34
CA GLN A 318 -16.86 7.58 -5.16
C GLN A 318 -16.64 6.07 -4.99
N LEU A 319 -16.75 5.27 -6.06
CA LEU A 319 -16.44 3.84 -6.04
C LEU A 319 -15.01 3.55 -5.57
N LYS A 320 -14.02 4.32 -6.07
CA LYS A 320 -12.64 4.18 -5.62
C LYS A 320 -12.47 4.50 -4.14
N VAL A 321 -13.16 5.53 -3.65
CA VAL A 321 -13.14 5.90 -2.23
C VAL A 321 -13.76 4.79 -1.38
N LEU A 322 -14.84 4.16 -1.83
CA LEU A 322 -15.51 3.05 -1.15
C LEU A 322 -14.64 1.80 -1.08
N GLU A 323 -14.05 1.37 -2.19
CA GLU A 323 -13.12 0.25 -2.24
C GLU A 323 -11.93 0.46 -1.27
N LEU A 324 -11.40 1.69 -1.24
CA LEU A 324 -10.34 2.08 -0.32
C LEU A 324 -10.77 2.03 1.15
N LYS A 325 -11.97 2.54 1.45
CA LYS A 325 -12.55 2.48 2.81
C LYS A 325 -12.68 1.03 3.26
N ARG A 326 -13.23 0.14 2.41
CA ARG A 326 -13.37 -1.31 2.69
C ARG A 326 -12.02 -1.95 2.98
N ARG A 327 -11.01 -1.70 2.13
CA ARG A 327 -9.64 -2.23 2.32
C ARG A 327 -8.98 -1.75 3.62
N ILE A 328 -9.23 -0.50 4.04
CA ILE A 328 -8.72 0.06 5.30
C ILE A 328 -9.44 -0.58 6.50
N GLN A 329 -10.76 -0.75 6.42
CA GLN A 329 -11.56 -1.36 7.47
C GLN A 329 -11.16 -2.83 7.71
N ASP A 330 -10.95 -3.61 6.66
CA ASP A 330 -10.49 -5.01 6.75
C ASP A 330 -9.14 -5.13 7.46
N ARG A 331 -8.18 -4.30 7.05
CA ARG A 331 -6.84 -4.25 7.69
C ARG A 331 -6.96 -3.91 9.17
N ARG A 332 -7.90 -3.03 9.53
CA ARG A 332 -8.14 -2.63 10.92
C ARG A 332 -8.82 -3.76 11.72
N ARG A 333 -9.82 -4.44 11.15
CA ARG A 333 -10.49 -5.59 11.76
C ARG A 333 -9.47 -6.68 12.09
N ASN A 334 -8.62 -7.01 11.12
CA ASN A 334 -7.52 -7.97 11.30
C ASN A 334 -6.57 -7.56 12.43
N ARG A 335 -6.19 -6.26 12.52
CA ARG A 335 -5.32 -5.71 13.57
C ARG A 335 -5.98 -5.73 14.97
N LEU A 336 -7.28 -5.43 15.06
CA LEU A 336 -8.03 -5.46 16.33
C LEU A 336 -8.16 -6.89 16.85
N GLU A 337 -8.50 -7.84 15.98
CA GLU A 337 -8.57 -9.25 16.36
C GLU A 337 -7.20 -9.81 16.79
N GLU A 338 -6.10 -9.41 16.13
CA GLU A 338 -4.74 -9.73 16.59
C GLU A 338 -4.47 -9.24 18.02
N SER A 339 -4.92 -8.03 18.36
CA SER A 339 -4.73 -7.47 19.70
C SER A 339 -5.56 -8.17 20.79
N MET A 340 -6.65 -8.83 20.40
CA MET A 340 -7.54 -9.57 21.32
C MET A 340 -7.06 -11.00 21.59
N THR A 341 -6.38 -11.63 20.63
CA THR A 341 -5.94 -13.03 20.76
C THR A 341 -4.56 -13.20 21.40
N ASP A 342 -3.74 -12.14 21.47
CA ASP A 342 -2.36 -12.23 21.99
C ASP A 342 -2.14 -11.52 23.34
N SER A 343 -2.45 -12.23 24.43
CA SER A 343 -1.92 -11.97 25.77
C SER A 343 -0.48 -12.49 25.96
N ARG A 344 0.18 -12.98 24.90
CA ARG A 344 1.58 -13.41 24.93
C ARG A 344 2.38 -12.76 23.80
N LYS A 345 3.32 -11.90 24.21
CA LYS A 345 4.41 -11.33 23.42
C LYS A 345 4.89 -12.24 22.26
N ARG A 346 4.35 -12.05 21.07
CA ARG A 346 5.12 -12.14 19.82
C ARG A 346 4.82 -10.90 19.02
N LYS A 347 5.82 -10.04 18.88
CA LYS A 347 5.88 -9.04 17.81
C LYS A 347 6.03 -9.82 16.49
N THR A 348 4.97 -10.44 16.01
CA THR A 348 4.84 -10.64 14.56
C THR A 348 4.65 -9.25 14.01
N ILE A 349 5.71 -8.75 13.39
CA ILE A 349 5.74 -7.46 12.73
C ILE A 349 4.74 -7.58 11.58
N SER A 350 3.49 -7.16 11.79
CA SER A 350 2.69 -6.61 10.71
C SER A 350 3.52 -5.43 10.21
N ILE A 351 4.23 -5.68 9.11
CA ILE A 351 5.05 -4.68 8.46
C ILE A 351 4.06 -3.61 8.01
N ASP A 352 4.00 -2.53 8.80
CA ASP A 352 3.62 -1.21 8.33
C ASP A 352 4.65 -0.82 7.26
N THR A 353 4.49 -1.34 6.03
CA THR A 353 5.01 -0.73 4.80
C THR A 353 4.25 0.54 4.44
N ASP A 354 3.45 1.10 5.36
CA ASP A 354 2.99 2.48 5.30
C ASP A 354 3.83 3.42 6.20
N SER A 355 4.89 2.93 6.86
CA SER A 355 5.84 3.79 7.58
C SER A 355 6.89 4.41 6.65
N ASP A 356 6.65 5.67 6.25
CA ASP A 356 7.62 6.72 5.88
C ASP A 356 8.78 6.39 4.92
N SER A 357 8.79 5.23 4.27
CA SER A 357 9.90 4.76 3.43
C SER A 357 9.61 4.81 1.93
N ASP A 358 8.35 4.98 1.54
CA ASP A 358 7.93 5.09 0.14
C ASP A 358 7.87 6.54 -0.37
N ASP A 359 8.06 7.56 0.48
CA ASP A 359 8.06 8.97 0.04
C ASP A 359 9.38 9.39 -0.63
N GLU A 360 10.51 8.74 -0.31
CA GLU A 360 11.83 9.12 -0.83
C GLU A 360 12.21 8.46 -2.16
N ASN A 361 11.55 7.36 -2.53
CA ASN A 361 11.74 6.75 -3.87
C ASN A 361 11.03 7.53 -4.99
N LYS A 362 10.30 8.61 -4.67
CA LYS A 362 9.43 9.32 -5.62
C LYS A 362 10.14 10.33 -6.53
N LYS A 363 11.34 10.79 -6.19
CA LYS A 363 12.05 11.81 -7.00
C LYS A 363 12.89 11.27 -8.15
N ASN A 364 13.24 9.98 -8.11
CA ASN A 364 14.05 9.34 -9.16
C ASN A 364 13.22 8.45 -10.11
N ASN A 365 11.89 8.62 -10.12
CA ASN A 365 10.91 7.83 -10.87
C ASN A 365 10.46 8.53 -12.17
N ALA A 366 11.41 9.03 -12.97
CA ALA A 366 11.13 9.31 -14.37
C ALA A 366 11.07 7.99 -15.18
N ASP A 367 11.87 6.98 -14.80
CA ASP A 367 11.99 5.72 -15.54
C ASP A 367 10.82 4.73 -15.34
N GLN A 368 9.96 4.93 -14.32
CA GLN A 368 8.83 4.03 -14.04
C GLN A 368 7.57 4.33 -14.87
N ASN A 369 7.64 5.32 -15.76
CA ASN A 369 6.52 5.73 -16.60
C ASN A 369 6.30 4.85 -17.85
N SER A 370 7.12 3.83 -18.06
CA SER A 370 7.10 3.00 -19.28
C SER A 370 6.34 1.68 -19.15
N GLY A 371 5.79 1.35 -17.98
CA GLY A 371 5.15 0.04 -17.73
C GLY A 371 6.12 -1.16 -17.75
N LEU A 372 7.40 -0.95 -18.05
CA LEU A 372 8.43 -1.98 -18.13
C LEU A 372 9.18 -2.13 -16.81
N ILE A 373 9.58 -3.36 -16.50
CA ILE A 373 10.40 -3.66 -15.32
C ILE A 373 11.76 -2.98 -15.48
N THR A 374 12.27 -2.37 -14.41
CA THR A 374 13.60 -1.74 -14.41
C THR A 374 14.64 -2.60 -13.71
N LEU A 375 15.93 -2.43 -14.02
CA LEU A 375 17.02 -3.15 -13.33
C LEU A 375 16.97 -2.95 -11.80
N ARG A 376 16.52 -1.76 -11.36
CA ARG A 376 16.40 -1.42 -9.94
C ARG A 376 15.39 -2.28 -9.21
N ASP A 377 14.36 -2.78 -9.88
CA ASP A 377 13.34 -3.63 -9.28
C ASP A 377 13.88 -5.04 -8.97
N ILE A 378 14.86 -5.49 -9.75
CA ILE A 378 15.54 -6.78 -9.57
C ILE A 378 16.71 -6.66 -8.59
N GLU A 379 17.54 -5.63 -8.74
CA GLU A 379 18.71 -5.37 -7.92
C GLU A 379 18.36 -4.76 -6.55
N ARG A 380 17.13 -4.92 -6.03
CA ARG A 380 16.69 -4.35 -4.73
C ARG A 380 17.53 -4.87 -3.55
N VAL A 381 18.75 -4.37 -3.43
CA VAL A 381 19.61 -4.50 -2.27
C VAL A 381 19.08 -3.47 -1.29
N HIS A 382 18.43 -3.94 -0.23
CA HIS A 382 17.82 -3.16 0.86
C HIS A 382 18.86 -2.38 1.70
N LYS A 383 19.90 -1.81 1.07
CA LYS A 383 20.66 -0.74 1.67
C LYS A 383 19.96 0.53 1.26
N LYS A 384 19.36 1.24 2.23
CA LYS A 384 18.79 2.58 1.99
C LYS A 384 19.86 3.39 1.27
N ARG A 385 19.57 3.81 0.03
CA ARG A 385 20.49 4.68 -0.70
C ARG A 385 20.64 5.96 0.12
N ALA A 386 21.86 6.46 0.21
CA ALA A 386 22.06 7.77 0.84
C ALA A 386 21.22 8.78 0.05
N HIS A 387 20.32 9.47 0.74
CA HIS A 387 19.52 10.55 0.19
C HIS A 387 20.44 11.58 -0.50
N ASP A 388 20.07 11.99 -1.72
CA ASP A 388 20.76 13.06 -2.42
C ASP A 388 20.69 14.33 -1.56
N LYS A 389 21.70 15.21 -1.66
CA LYS A 389 21.79 16.40 -0.81
C LYS A 389 20.50 17.24 -0.85
N GLU A 390 19.86 17.30 -2.02
CA GLU A 390 18.60 18.00 -2.25
C GLU A 390 17.42 17.36 -1.51
N SER A 391 17.22 16.04 -1.60
CA SER A 391 16.11 15.38 -0.88
C SER A 391 16.32 15.42 0.64
N ARG A 392 17.57 15.38 1.11
CA ARG A 392 17.91 15.65 2.52
C ARG A 392 17.54 17.05 2.95
N LEU A 393 17.79 18.04 2.10
CA LEU A 393 17.45 19.42 2.41
C LEU A 393 15.93 19.62 2.41
N GLU A 394 15.20 18.99 1.49
CA GLU A 394 13.74 19.06 1.44
C GLU A 394 13.05 18.39 2.61
N THR A 395 13.49 17.20 3.02
CA THR A 395 12.96 16.57 4.25
C THR A 395 13.27 17.41 5.49
N VAL A 396 14.43 18.07 5.51
CA VAL A 396 14.79 19.02 6.57
C VAL A 396 13.94 20.29 6.49
N ILE A 397 13.60 20.80 5.31
CA ILE A 397 12.78 22.01 5.10
C ILE A 397 11.31 21.70 5.43
N ALA A 398 10.74 20.60 4.95
CA ALA A 398 9.41 20.13 5.31
C ALA A 398 9.30 19.87 6.81
N GLY A 399 10.33 19.28 7.42
CA GLY A 399 10.43 19.15 8.88
C GLY A 399 10.62 20.48 9.62
N ARG A 400 10.86 21.59 8.91
CA ARG A 400 10.97 22.97 9.42
C ARG A 400 9.76 23.83 9.05
N GLU A 401 8.78 23.33 8.28
CA GLU A 401 7.53 24.05 8.05
C GLU A 401 6.87 24.36 9.41
N GLY A 402 6.62 25.65 9.67
CA GLY A 402 6.17 26.16 10.97
C GLY A 402 7.27 26.48 12.00
N ARG A 403 8.56 26.45 11.63
CA ARG A 403 9.69 26.91 12.48
C ARG A 403 10.46 28.06 11.83
N ALA A 404 10.86 29.05 12.62
CA ALA A 404 11.85 30.03 12.17
C ALA A 404 13.16 29.32 11.78
N LYS A 405 13.80 29.78 10.70
CA LYS A 405 14.92 29.17 9.94
C LYS A 405 16.08 28.56 10.78
N PHE A 406 16.22 28.98 12.05
CA PHE A 406 17.24 28.50 13.00
C PHE A 406 16.74 28.35 14.47
N GLY A 407 15.43 28.26 14.70
CA GLY A 407 14.85 28.20 16.06
C GLY A 407 14.66 26.78 16.59
N LYS A 408 14.95 26.54 17.88
CA LYS A 408 14.45 25.37 18.62
C LYS A 408 12.92 25.41 18.63
N TRP A 409 12.26 24.25 18.49
CA TRP A 409 10.81 24.14 18.62
C TRP A 409 10.37 24.66 20.00
N LYS A 410 9.83 25.89 20.05
CA LYS A 410 9.13 26.38 21.23
C LYS A 410 7.73 25.78 21.16
N LYS A 411 7.37 24.93 22.12
CA LYS A 411 5.95 24.66 22.38
C LYS A 411 5.31 26.02 22.66
N GLU A 412 4.31 26.41 21.89
CA GLU A 412 3.47 27.56 22.24
C GLU A 412 3.03 27.39 23.69
N GLN A 413 3.29 28.41 24.51
CA GLN A 413 2.95 28.40 25.92
C GLN A 413 1.45 28.63 26.14
N GLY A 414 0.59 28.00 25.32
CA GLY A 414 -0.86 28.08 25.45
C GLY A 414 -1.36 27.35 26.70
N HIS A 415 -0.77 26.19 27.05
CA HIS A 415 -1.06 25.49 28.31
C HIS A 415 0.16 24.71 28.81
N ALA A 416 1.01 25.35 29.60
CA ALA A 416 2.01 24.66 30.40
C ALA A 416 1.29 23.73 31.39
N GLY A 417 1.64 22.44 31.41
CA GLY A 417 1.03 21.49 32.34
C GLY A 417 1.16 21.97 33.78
N THR A 418 0.04 22.03 34.51
CA THR A 418 -0.04 22.47 35.90
C THR A 418 1.01 21.77 36.76
N THR A 419 1.65 22.50 37.67
CA THR A 419 2.69 21.96 38.55
C THR A 419 2.16 20.81 39.40
N ASN A 420 3.03 19.90 39.87
CA ASN A 420 2.59 18.80 40.75
C ASN A 420 1.90 19.31 42.04
N LYS A 421 2.24 20.53 42.50
CA LYS A 421 1.57 21.22 43.60
C LYS A 421 0.13 21.61 43.23
N GLU A 422 -0.12 22.15 42.05
CA GLU A 422 -1.49 22.46 41.58
C GLU A 422 -2.32 21.20 41.32
N LYS A 423 -1.69 20.16 40.74
CA LYS A 423 -2.34 18.85 40.57
C LYS A 423 -2.72 18.18 41.89
N LEU A 424 -2.12 18.58 43.01
CA LEU A 424 -2.50 18.10 44.34
C LEU A 424 -3.69 18.88 44.91
N LYS A 425 -3.81 20.18 44.60
CA LYS A 425 -4.94 21.02 45.03
C LYS A 425 -6.24 20.65 44.33
N ASN A 426 -6.18 20.24 43.07
CA ASN A 426 -7.37 19.87 42.28
C ASN A 426 -7.79 18.39 42.40
N LYS A 427 -7.21 17.63 43.34
CA LYS A 427 -7.61 16.24 43.59
C LYS A 427 -8.77 16.17 44.57
N ASN A 428 -9.78 15.36 44.24
CA ASN A 428 -10.93 15.14 45.10
C ASN A 428 -10.50 14.61 46.50
N PHE A 429 -11.15 15.09 47.57
CA PHE A 429 -10.72 14.87 48.96
C PHE A 429 -10.62 13.38 49.34
N GLN A 430 -11.51 12.54 48.80
CA GLN A 430 -11.45 11.08 49.01
C GLN A 430 -10.17 10.42 48.45
N MET A 431 -9.54 11.00 47.43
CA MET A 431 -8.28 10.52 46.84
C MET A 431 -7.04 11.01 47.61
N LEU A 432 -7.17 12.05 48.44
CA LEU A 432 -6.11 12.58 49.30
C LEU A 432 -6.08 11.89 50.68
N LYS A 433 -7.25 11.47 51.19
CA LYS A 433 -7.43 10.84 52.50
C LYS A 433 -6.49 9.65 52.79
N PRO A 434 -6.21 8.71 51.85
CA PRO A 434 -5.30 7.59 52.10
C PRO A 434 -3.83 8.02 52.23
N LYS A 435 -3.43 9.07 51.49
CA LYS A 435 -2.04 9.59 51.49
C LYS A 435 -1.74 10.43 52.73
N LEU A 436 -2.74 11.06 53.31
CA LEU A 436 -2.65 11.75 54.60
C LEU A 436 -2.56 10.76 55.77
N ARG A 437 -3.31 9.63 55.73
CA ARG A 437 -3.21 8.56 56.74
C ARG A 437 -1.84 7.88 56.75
N ASN A 438 -1.20 7.74 55.59
CA ASN A 438 0.10 7.08 55.44
C ASN A 438 1.27 8.07 55.34
N LYS A 439 1.26 9.19 56.09
CA LYS A 439 2.51 9.89 56.38
C LYS A 439 3.38 8.95 57.20
N GLN A 440 4.32 8.27 56.54
CA GLN A 440 5.40 7.54 57.20
C GLN A 440 6.01 8.48 58.25
N LYS A 441 5.93 8.10 59.53
CA LYS A 441 6.69 8.78 60.58
C LYS A 441 8.17 8.72 60.13
N ARG A 442 8.85 9.86 60.11
CA ARG A 442 10.29 9.98 59.74
C ARG A 442 11.06 8.79 60.31
N SER A 443 11.95 8.19 59.51
CA SER A 443 12.77 7.07 59.96
C SER A 443 13.58 7.48 61.19
N PHE A 444 13.98 6.52 62.03
CA PHE A 444 14.77 6.84 63.22
C PHE A 444 16.06 7.60 62.87
N ARG A 445 16.70 7.25 61.75
CA ARG A 445 17.88 7.93 61.20
C ARG A 445 17.56 9.38 60.81
N ASP A 446 16.43 9.64 60.16
CA ASP A 446 16.02 11.01 59.79
C ASP A 446 15.72 11.87 61.02
N LYS A 447 15.20 11.26 62.10
CA LYS A 447 14.99 11.95 63.39
C LYS A 447 16.33 12.30 64.05
N GLN A 448 17.31 11.40 64.01
CA GLN A 448 18.66 11.67 64.53
C GLN A 448 19.35 12.79 63.76
N ILE A 449 19.26 12.80 62.43
CA ILE A 449 19.82 13.86 61.59
C ILE A 449 19.13 15.19 61.90
N ALA A 450 17.80 15.22 61.94
CA ALA A 450 17.06 16.44 62.27
C ALA A 450 17.38 16.98 63.67
N LEU A 451 17.57 16.11 64.66
CA LEU A 451 17.99 16.50 66.00
C LEU A 451 19.43 17.05 66.00
N ARG A 452 20.36 16.39 65.30
CA ARG A 452 21.74 16.84 65.16
C ARG A 452 21.80 18.22 64.50
N ASP A 453 21.04 18.42 63.43
CA ASP A 453 20.97 19.69 62.71
C ASP A 453 20.35 20.79 63.58
N ALA A 454 19.31 20.48 64.35
CA ALA A 454 18.72 21.41 65.29
C ALA A 454 19.73 21.83 66.38
N LEU A 455 20.44 20.86 66.98
CA LEU A 455 21.48 21.15 67.98
C LEU A 455 22.66 21.93 67.40
N LEU A 456 23.06 21.65 66.16
CA LEU A 456 24.08 22.43 65.46
C LEU A 456 23.61 23.86 65.18
N LYS A 457 22.32 24.04 64.89
CA LYS A 457 21.73 25.37 64.68
C LYS A 457 21.66 26.16 65.99
N ASP A 458 21.27 25.53 67.09
CA ASP A 458 21.28 26.15 68.42
C ASP A 458 22.69 26.50 68.90
N LYS A 459 23.69 25.66 68.60
CA LYS A 459 25.12 25.95 68.84
C LYS A 459 25.70 27.06 67.96
N ARG A 460 25.03 27.43 66.86
CA ARG A 460 25.40 28.58 66.03
C ARG A 460 24.66 29.85 66.42
N LEU A 461 23.60 29.72 67.22
CA LEU A 461 22.76 30.82 67.72
C LEU A 461 23.15 31.24 69.15
N ARG A 462 23.89 30.39 69.88
CA ARG A 462 24.76 30.77 71.01
C ARG A 462 26.16 31.02 70.48
#